data_AF-A0A359D6Q6-F1
#
_entry.id   AF-A0A359D6Q6-F1
#
_cell.length_a   1.000
_cell.length_b   1.000
_cell.length_c   1.000
_cell.angle_alpha   90.00
_cell.angle_beta   90.00
_cell.angle_gamma   90.00
#
_symmetry.space_group_name_H-M   'P 1'
#
loop_
_entity.id
_entity.type
_entity.pdbx_description
1 polymer ?
#
loop_
_entity_poly.entity_id
_entity_poly.type
_entity_poly.pdbx_seq_one_letter_code
_entity_poly.pdbx_strand_id
1 'polypeptide(L)'
;MPLPPLFAAWRQSLRAGYAWKSLRGDLSAGLTVGIIAIPLAMALAIAVGVAPQHGLYTVLVAAPLIALCGGSRFNVSGPTAAFVVILLPITQQFGLGGLLLCTLMAGLILIALGLLRAGRLIEFIPYPVTLGFTAGIGIVIATLQLKDLFGLSLAAQPHNYVEQLSLLLHSLPSLQVGDSLVAVVCLAVLVLWPRWVPRVPGHLAALAVGAGLALLLERAGLPVATLGERFSYHLDGIEYPGIPPFLPSLAWPWQLSGADGQPLQLSFELIRQLLAPAFAIAMLGA
;
A
#
# COMPACT_ATOMS: atom_id res chain seq x y z
N MET A 1 -4.49 32.86 15.82
CA MET A 1 -4.02 31.48 16.05
C MET A 1 -2.71 31.30 15.29
N PRO A 2 -1.59 30.83 15.88
CA PRO A 2 -0.39 30.58 15.09
C PRO A 2 -0.70 29.46 14.09
N LEU A 3 -0.51 29.75 12.80
CA LEU A 3 -0.65 28.80 11.70
C LEU A 3 0.10 27.50 12.03
N PRO A 4 -0.43 26.32 11.66
CA PRO A 4 0.31 25.07 11.82
C PRO A 4 1.68 25.22 11.14
N PRO A 5 2.76 24.68 11.73
CA PRO A 5 4.09 24.92 11.21
C PRO A 5 4.32 24.04 9.97
N LEU A 6 3.71 24.41 8.84
CA LEU A 6 4.03 23.85 7.54
C LEU A 6 5.52 24.02 7.26
N PHE A 7 6.12 23.05 6.56
CA PHE A 7 7.54 23.08 6.23
C PHE A 7 8.45 23.19 7.48
N ALA A 8 8.02 22.68 8.65
CA ALA A 8 8.81 22.79 9.88
C ALA A 8 10.16 22.08 9.73
N ALA A 9 10.17 20.87 9.17
CA ALA A 9 11.39 20.12 8.92
C ALA A 9 12.36 20.88 8.00
N TRP A 10 11.83 21.50 6.94
CA TRP A 10 12.62 22.27 5.98
C TRP A 10 13.23 23.53 6.63
N ARG A 11 12.42 24.30 7.37
CA ARG A 11 12.88 25.48 8.12
C ARG A 11 13.92 25.12 9.18
N GLN A 12 13.76 24.00 9.87
CA GLN A 12 14.72 23.52 10.86
C GLN A 12 16.05 23.13 10.20
N SER A 13 16.00 22.40 9.08
CA SER A 13 17.21 22.01 8.32
C SER A 13 17.97 23.23 7.79
N LEU A 14 17.27 24.25 7.29
CA LEU A 14 17.90 25.50 6.84
C LEU A 14 18.55 26.27 8.00
N ARG A 15 17.86 26.39 9.14
CA ARG A 15 18.41 27.06 10.34
C ARG A 15 19.62 26.35 10.93
N ALA A 16 19.64 25.01 10.87
CA ALA A 16 20.75 24.21 11.36
C ALA A 16 21.99 24.25 10.46
N GLY A 17 21.89 24.80 9.24
CA GLY A 17 22.94 24.76 8.23
C GLY A 17 22.99 23.40 7.54
N TYR A 18 22.62 23.36 6.26
CA TYR A 18 22.62 22.13 5.47
C TYR A 18 23.94 21.96 4.71
N ALA A 19 24.83 21.12 5.25
CA ALA A 19 26.15 20.88 4.69
C ALA A 19 26.16 19.79 3.60
N TRP A 20 27.17 19.82 2.73
CA TRP A 20 27.39 18.81 1.68
C TRP A 20 27.44 17.36 2.22
N LYS A 21 28.00 17.17 3.42
CA LYS A 21 28.02 15.86 4.09
C LYS A 21 26.60 15.34 4.37
N SER A 22 25.69 16.21 4.80
CA SER A 22 24.29 15.87 5.04
C SER A 22 23.57 15.54 3.74
N LEU A 23 23.80 16.30 2.67
CA LEU A 23 23.23 16.00 1.35
C LEU A 23 23.63 14.61 0.84
N ARG A 24 24.91 14.23 0.96
CA ARG A 24 25.36 12.89 0.58
C ARG A 24 24.70 11.79 1.42
N GLY A 25 24.55 12.03 2.72
CA GLY A 25 23.83 11.13 3.62
C GLY A 25 22.37 10.95 3.21
N ASP A 26 21.65 12.06 3.06
CA ASP A 26 20.22 12.05 2.71
C ASP A 26 19.98 11.46 1.32
N LEU A 27 20.86 11.70 0.35
CA LEU A 27 20.75 11.10 -0.98
C LEU A 27 20.93 9.57 -0.93
N SER A 28 21.92 9.08 -0.18
CA SER A 28 22.14 7.64 -0.03
C SER A 28 21.00 6.94 0.73
N ALA A 29 20.47 7.60 1.77
CA ALA A 29 19.33 7.11 2.53
C ALA A 29 18.06 7.11 1.68
N GLY A 30 17.80 8.22 0.97
CA GLY A 30 16.66 8.37 0.09
C GLY A 30 16.66 7.36 -1.06
N LEU A 31 17.82 7.08 -1.66
CA LEU A 31 17.95 6.04 -2.69
C LEU A 31 17.64 4.65 -2.11
N THR A 32 18.20 4.33 -0.94
CA THR A 32 17.97 3.03 -0.28
C THR A 32 16.49 2.84 0.07
N VAL A 33 15.88 3.85 0.68
CA VAL A 33 14.46 3.85 1.07
C VAL A 33 13.57 3.79 -0.17
N GLY A 34 13.87 4.57 -1.21
CA GLY A 34 13.09 4.61 -2.45
C GLY A 34 13.08 3.26 -3.17
N ILE A 35 14.24 2.60 -3.26
CA ILE A 35 14.35 1.26 -3.87
C ILE A 35 13.50 0.23 -3.09
N ILE A 36 13.43 0.32 -1.76
CA ILE A 36 12.59 -0.57 -0.93
C ILE A 36 11.10 -0.21 -1.06
N ALA A 37 10.77 1.07 -1.21
CA ALA A 37 9.40 1.55 -1.26
C ALA A 37 8.64 1.10 -2.52
N ILE A 38 9.33 0.93 -3.66
CA ILE A 38 8.73 0.50 -4.93
C ILE A 38 8.00 -0.86 -4.80
N PRO A 39 8.67 -1.98 -4.45
CA PRO A 39 8.00 -3.27 -4.33
C PRO A 39 6.96 -3.29 -3.20
N LEU A 40 7.26 -2.62 -2.07
CA LEU A 40 6.33 -2.54 -0.95
C LEU A 40 5.01 -1.84 -1.35
N ALA A 41 5.09 -0.72 -2.06
CA ALA A 41 3.91 0.02 -2.49
C ALA A 41 3.05 -0.76 -3.48
N MET A 42 3.67 -1.47 -4.43
CA MET A 42 2.94 -2.35 -5.35
C MET A 42 2.24 -3.49 -4.60
N ALA A 43 2.94 -4.17 -3.69
CA ALA A 43 2.36 -5.25 -2.90
C ALA A 43 1.17 -4.77 -2.07
N LEU A 44 1.26 -3.58 -1.46
CA LEU A 44 0.17 -3.01 -0.68
C LEU A 44 -1.02 -2.56 -1.54
N ALA A 45 -0.79 -2.06 -2.76
CA ALA A 45 -1.86 -1.77 -3.72
C ALA A 45 -2.64 -3.04 -4.10
N ILE A 46 -1.92 -4.14 -4.37
CA ILE A 46 -2.52 -5.45 -4.66
C ILE A 46 -3.33 -5.94 -3.45
N ALA A 47 -2.79 -5.78 -2.24
CA ALA A 47 -3.46 -6.21 -1.01
C ALA A 47 -4.77 -5.45 -0.73
N VAL A 48 -4.93 -4.21 -1.22
CA VAL A 48 -6.19 -3.45 -1.13
C VAL A 48 -7.10 -3.63 -2.33
N GLY A 49 -6.77 -4.56 -3.23
CA GLY A 49 -7.61 -4.94 -4.36
C GLY A 49 -7.50 -4.01 -5.57
N VAL A 50 -6.45 -3.20 -5.69
CA VAL A 50 -6.22 -2.33 -6.85
C VAL A 50 -4.95 -2.71 -7.60
N ALA A 51 -4.87 -2.28 -8.86
CA ALA A 51 -3.68 -2.52 -9.69
C ALA A 51 -2.42 -1.87 -9.08
N PRO A 52 -1.24 -2.51 -9.22
CA PRO A 52 0.00 -2.09 -8.55
C PRO A 52 0.45 -0.67 -8.89
N GLN A 53 0.08 -0.11 -10.05
CA GLN A 53 0.42 1.27 -10.39
C GLN A 53 -0.09 2.30 -9.38
N HIS A 54 -1.23 2.05 -8.72
CA HIS A 54 -1.79 2.99 -7.75
C HIS A 54 -0.89 3.15 -6.51
N GLY A 55 -0.19 2.08 -6.12
CA GLY A 55 0.82 2.15 -5.06
C GLY A 55 2.03 2.97 -5.49
N LEU A 56 2.51 2.75 -6.71
CA LEU A 56 3.63 3.53 -7.28
C LEU A 56 3.29 5.02 -7.38
N TYR A 57 2.10 5.35 -7.90
CA TYR A 57 1.63 6.73 -7.99
C TYR A 57 1.49 7.38 -6.61
N THR A 58 1.02 6.63 -5.62
CA THR A 58 0.92 7.10 -4.24
C THR A 58 2.29 7.47 -3.67
N VAL A 59 3.30 6.60 -3.79
CA VAL A 59 4.66 6.91 -3.31
C VAL A 59 5.28 8.06 -4.10
N LEU A 60 5.10 8.08 -5.42
CA LEU A 60 5.65 9.11 -6.31
C LEU A 60 5.15 10.51 -5.93
N VAL A 61 3.86 10.64 -5.57
CA VAL A 61 3.23 11.93 -5.25
C VAL A 61 3.31 12.25 -3.75
N ALA A 62 2.98 11.30 -2.88
CA ALA A 62 2.85 11.54 -1.45
C ALA A 62 4.22 11.72 -0.77
N ALA A 63 5.26 10.96 -1.14
CA ALA A 63 6.54 11.03 -0.45
C ALA A 63 7.20 12.43 -0.60
N PRO A 64 7.28 13.05 -1.79
CA PRO A 64 7.76 14.42 -1.93
C PRO A 64 6.89 15.45 -1.21
N LEU A 65 5.55 15.33 -1.31
CA LEU A 65 4.63 16.26 -0.65
C LEU A 65 4.78 16.22 0.88
N ILE A 66 4.91 15.03 1.46
CA ILE A 66 5.09 14.87 2.91
C ILE A 66 6.49 15.32 3.34
N ALA A 67 7.54 15.04 2.57
CA ALA A 67 8.88 15.52 2.86
C ALA A 67 8.96 17.06 2.88
N LEU A 68 8.21 17.73 2.00
CA LEU A 68 8.13 19.19 1.93
C LEU A 68 7.26 19.76 3.05
N CYS A 69 6.02 19.28 3.18
CA CYS A 69 5.04 19.85 4.10
C CYS A 69 5.18 19.36 5.56
N GLY A 70 5.95 18.29 5.79
CA GLY A 70 6.00 17.55 7.03
C GLY A 70 6.70 18.21 8.21
N GLY A 71 6.44 17.65 9.39
CA GLY A 71 6.97 18.12 10.67
C GLY A 71 8.32 17.51 11.09
N SER A 72 8.72 16.39 10.49
CA SER A 72 9.90 15.61 10.91
C SER A 72 10.93 15.51 9.79
N ARG A 73 12.22 15.61 10.16
CA ARG A 73 13.37 15.56 9.23
C ARG A 73 13.70 14.15 8.75
N PHE A 74 13.25 13.12 9.46
CA PHE A 74 13.63 11.72 9.21
C PHE A 74 12.44 10.80 8.95
N ASN A 75 11.21 11.34 9.01
CA ASN A 75 10.03 10.52 8.80
C ASN A 75 9.84 10.22 7.31
N VAL A 76 9.65 8.96 6.99
CA VAL A 76 9.32 8.48 5.64
C VAL A 76 7.87 8.05 5.67
N SER A 77 7.07 8.58 4.76
CA SER A 77 5.66 8.27 4.66
C SER A 77 5.34 7.66 3.31
N GLY A 78 4.46 6.67 3.31
CA GLY A 78 4.01 5.95 2.13
C GLY A 78 2.81 5.05 2.46
N PRO A 79 2.37 4.22 1.50
CA PRO A 79 1.34 3.23 1.74
C PRO A 79 1.72 2.36 2.93
N THR A 80 0.80 2.19 3.88
CA THR A 80 1.07 1.45 5.12
C THR A 80 0.17 0.24 5.21
N ALA A 81 0.76 -0.92 5.55
CA ALA A 81 0.07 -2.20 5.62
C ALA A 81 -1.15 -2.18 6.57
N ALA A 82 -1.09 -1.35 7.62
CA ALA A 82 -2.19 -1.16 8.57
C ALA A 82 -3.52 -0.73 7.93
N PHE A 83 -3.46 0.03 6.83
CA PHE A 83 -4.68 0.48 6.15
C PHE A 83 -5.31 -0.60 5.29
N VAL A 84 -4.61 -1.69 4.99
CA VAL A 84 -5.10 -2.70 4.05
C VAL A 84 -6.47 -3.26 4.48
N VAL A 85 -6.61 -3.51 5.78
CA VAL A 85 -7.82 -4.06 6.39
C VAL A 85 -9.05 -3.15 6.21
N ILE A 86 -8.84 -1.83 6.12
CA ILE A 86 -9.91 -0.85 5.97
C ILE A 86 -10.14 -0.51 4.51
N LEU A 87 -9.07 -0.42 3.71
CA LEU A 87 -9.15 -0.03 2.31
C LEU A 87 -9.69 -1.16 1.42
N LEU A 88 -9.36 -2.43 1.70
CA LEU A 88 -9.83 -3.55 0.88
C LEU A 88 -11.37 -3.63 0.80
N PRO A 89 -12.13 -3.58 1.92
CA PRO A 89 -13.60 -3.55 1.86
C PRO A 89 -14.15 -2.34 1.08
N ILE A 90 -13.50 -1.17 1.18
CA ILE A 90 -13.90 0.03 0.45
C ILE A 90 -13.72 -0.19 -1.05
N THR A 91 -12.58 -0.74 -1.48
CA THR A 91 -12.32 -1.07 -2.88
C THR A 91 -13.33 -2.09 -3.40
N GLN A 92 -13.63 -3.13 -2.61
CA GLN A 92 -14.60 -4.17 -3.00
C GLN A 92 -16.02 -3.62 -3.14
N GLN A 93 -16.42 -2.72 -2.24
CA GLN A 93 -17.79 -2.19 -2.22
C GLN A 93 -17.99 -0.99 -3.16
N PHE A 94 -16.98 -0.14 -3.35
CA PHE A 94 -17.12 1.13 -4.06
C PHE A 94 -16.15 1.29 -5.24
N GLY A 95 -15.32 0.30 -5.51
CA GLY A 95 -14.31 0.35 -6.56
C GLY A 95 -13.17 1.34 -6.30
N LEU A 96 -12.38 1.58 -7.34
CA LEU A 96 -11.22 2.47 -7.32
C LEU A 96 -11.65 3.93 -7.06
N GLY A 97 -12.70 4.40 -7.74
CA GLY A 97 -13.23 5.74 -7.56
C GLY A 97 -13.67 5.99 -6.12
N GLY A 98 -14.37 5.03 -5.52
CA GLY A 98 -14.79 5.09 -4.11
C GLY A 98 -13.62 5.09 -3.13
N LEU A 99 -12.60 4.26 -3.37
CA LEU A 99 -11.36 4.25 -2.59
C LEU A 99 -10.69 5.64 -2.62
N LEU A 100 -10.49 6.21 -3.81
CA LEU A 100 -9.84 7.52 -3.95
C LEU A 100 -10.69 8.64 -3.35
N LEU A 101 -12.02 8.61 -3.50
CA LEU A 101 -12.92 9.58 -2.88
C LEU A 101 -12.85 9.49 -1.34
N CYS A 102 -12.86 8.28 -0.80
CA CYS A 102 -12.76 8.04 0.64
C CYS A 102 -11.43 8.55 1.21
N THR A 103 -10.31 8.25 0.54
CA THR A 103 -8.98 8.75 0.96
C THR A 103 -8.85 10.27 0.81
N LEU A 104 -9.48 10.89 -0.20
CA LEU A 104 -9.57 12.33 -0.33
C LEU A 104 -10.33 12.95 0.86
N MET A 105 -11.49 12.40 1.21
CA MET A 105 -12.25 12.81 2.39
C MET A 105 -11.43 12.66 3.68
N ALA A 106 -10.72 11.54 3.84
CA ALA A 106 -9.85 11.31 4.98
C ALA A 106 -8.73 12.37 5.06
N GLY A 107 -8.13 12.73 3.93
CA GLY A 107 -7.14 13.80 3.84
C GLY A 107 -7.70 15.17 4.27
N LEU A 108 -8.92 15.50 3.86
CA LEU A 108 -9.59 16.74 4.28
C LEU A 108 -9.89 16.73 5.79
N ILE A 109 -10.33 15.58 6.33
CA ILE A 109 -10.55 15.41 7.78
C ILE A 109 -9.22 15.57 8.53
N LEU A 110 -8.13 14.97 8.06
CA LEU A 110 -6.79 15.11 8.64
C LEU A 110 -6.33 16.57 8.67
N ILE A 111 -6.53 17.30 7.57
CA ILE A 111 -6.21 18.74 7.51
C ILE A 111 -7.05 19.50 8.54
N ALA A 112 -8.36 19.24 8.63
CA ALA A 112 -9.24 19.88 9.60
C ALA A 112 -8.81 19.58 11.05
N LEU A 113 -8.53 18.31 11.38
CA LEU A 113 -8.01 17.90 12.69
C LEU A 113 -6.67 18.56 13.03
N GLY A 114 -5.77 18.67 12.05
CA GLY A 114 -4.50 19.36 12.17
C GLY A 114 -4.66 20.86 12.47
N LEU A 115 -5.59 21.53 11.78
CA LEU A 115 -5.93 22.94 12.03
C LEU A 115 -6.56 23.15 13.41
N LEU A 116 -7.40 22.22 13.85
CA LEU A 116 -8.02 22.21 15.18
C LEU A 116 -7.06 21.76 16.29
N ARG A 117 -5.83 21.34 15.95
CA ARG A 117 -4.83 20.78 16.88
C ARG A 117 -5.34 19.56 17.65
N ALA A 118 -6.25 18.81 17.01
CA ALA A 118 -6.85 17.61 17.55
C ALA A 118 -5.86 16.41 17.62
N GLY A 119 -4.65 16.53 17.07
CA GLY A 119 -3.61 15.49 17.17
C GLY A 119 -3.23 15.13 18.62
N ARG A 120 -3.42 16.04 19.59
CA ARG A 120 -3.25 15.72 21.02
C ARG A 120 -4.24 14.67 21.53
N LEU A 121 -5.37 14.49 20.85
CA LEU A 121 -6.37 13.51 21.26
C LEU A 121 -5.89 12.07 21.10
N ILE A 122 -4.91 11.84 20.22
CA ILE A 122 -4.30 10.53 19.97
C ILE A 122 -3.56 10.02 21.21
N GLU A 123 -3.04 10.93 22.05
CA GLU A 123 -2.35 10.60 23.31
C GLU A 123 -3.29 9.89 24.31
N PHE A 124 -4.62 9.98 24.13
CA PHE A 124 -5.60 9.31 25.00
C PHE A 124 -6.01 7.91 24.53
N ILE A 125 -5.49 7.41 23.41
CA ILE A 125 -5.78 6.03 22.97
C ILE A 125 -5.06 5.05 23.90
N PRO A 126 -5.79 4.19 24.64
CA PRO A 126 -5.15 3.27 25.57
C PRO A 126 -4.22 2.28 24.86
N TYR A 127 -3.07 1.98 25.48
CA TYR A 127 -2.12 1.00 24.95
C TYR A 127 -2.76 -0.36 24.57
N PRO A 128 -3.68 -0.96 25.38
CA PRO A 128 -4.35 -2.20 25.01
C PRO A 128 -5.13 -2.12 23.68
N VAL A 129 -5.69 -0.96 23.35
CA VAL A 129 -6.43 -0.75 22.09
C VAL A 129 -5.46 -0.78 20.92
N THR A 130 -4.32 -0.07 21.02
CA THR A 130 -3.29 -0.08 19.97
C THR A 130 -2.69 -1.48 19.76
N LEU A 131 -2.46 -2.23 20.84
CA LEU A 131 -1.91 -3.58 20.77
C LEU A 131 -2.91 -4.56 20.15
N GLY A 132 -4.18 -4.55 20.59
CA GLY A 132 -5.22 -5.38 19.99
C GLY A 132 -5.46 -5.05 18.52
N PHE A 133 -5.46 -3.77 18.16
CA PHE A 133 -5.64 -3.31 16.79
C PHE A 133 -4.49 -3.75 15.87
N THR A 134 -3.24 -3.55 16.30
CA THR A 134 -2.05 -3.96 15.53
C THR A 134 -1.95 -5.47 15.39
N ALA A 135 -2.26 -6.24 16.44
CA ALA A 135 -2.34 -7.70 16.37
C ALA A 135 -3.44 -8.16 15.40
N GLY A 136 -4.63 -7.54 15.45
CA GLY A 136 -5.73 -7.82 14.52
C GLY A 136 -5.35 -7.56 13.07
N ILE A 137 -4.72 -6.41 12.77
CA ILE A 137 -4.16 -6.12 11.45
C ILE A 137 -3.18 -7.20 11.02
N GLY A 138 -2.25 -7.59 11.89
CA GLY A 138 -1.26 -8.61 11.59
C GLY A 138 -1.88 -9.94 11.18
N ILE A 139 -2.92 -10.39 11.91
CA ILE A 139 -3.66 -11.61 11.59
C ILE A 139 -4.37 -11.46 10.23
N VAL A 140 -5.08 -10.36 9.99
CA VAL A 140 -5.79 -10.15 8.72
C VAL A 140 -4.82 -10.13 7.55
N ILE A 141 -3.70 -9.41 7.64
CA ILE A 141 -2.68 -9.40 6.58
C ILE A 141 -2.14 -10.81 6.36
N ALA A 142 -1.77 -11.53 7.43
CA ALA A 142 -1.25 -12.89 7.30
C ALA A 142 -2.25 -13.80 6.57
N THR A 143 -3.53 -13.74 6.92
CA THR A 143 -4.61 -14.50 6.28
C THR A 143 -4.80 -14.10 4.82
N LEU A 144 -4.79 -12.80 4.50
CA LEU A 144 -4.96 -12.30 3.12
C LEU A 144 -3.78 -12.74 2.22
N GLN A 145 -2.57 -12.81 2.76
CA GLN A 145 -1.39 -13.27 2.02
C GLN A 145 -1.39 -14.77 1.71
N LEU A 146 -2.19 -15.60 2.39
CA LEU A 146 -2.27 -17.04 2.09
C LEU A 146 -2.74 -17.32 0.67
N LYS A 147 -3.61 -16.46 0.11
CA LYS A 147 -4.06 -16.56 -1.27
C LYS A 147 -2.88 -16.52 -2.24
N ASP A 148 -2.06 -15.47 -2.14
CA ASP A 148 -0.92 -15.26 -3.03
C ASP A 148 0.25 -16.19 -2.69
N LEU A 149 0.42 -16.56 -1.42
CA LEU A 149 1.44 -17.52 -0.98
C LEU A 149 1.24 -18.89 -1.62
N PHE A 150 0.00 -19.37 -1.72
CA PHE A 150 -0.31 -20.68 -2.32
C PHE A 150 -0.80 -20.60 -3.78
N GLY A 151 -0.86 -19.39 -4.38
CA GLY A 151 -1.37 -19.20 -5.74
C GLY A 151 -2.85 -19.58 -5.92
N LEU A 152 -3.67 -19.41 -4.89
CA LEU A 152 -5.07 -19.88 -4.88
C LEU A 152 -5.98 -19.04 -5.77
N SER A 153 -6.84 -19.72 -6.53
CA SER A 153 -7.94 -19.08 -7.26
C SER A 153 -9.21 -19.10 -6.40
N LEU A 154 -9.69 -17.90 -6.03
CA LEU A 154 -10.95 -17.74 -5.30
C LEU A 154 -12.09 -17.62 -6.31
N ALA A 155 -13.13 -18.45 -6.14
CA ALA A 155 -14.29 -18.47 -7.03
C ALA A 155 -15.19 -17.23 -6.88
N ALA A 156 -15.11 -16.53 -5.74
CA ALA A 156 -15.91 -15.36 -5.42
C ALA A 156 -15.10 -14.37 -4.57
N GLN A 157 -15.60 -13.13 -4.47
CA GLN A 157 -15.08 -12.16 -3.51
C GLN A 157 -15.75 -12.37 -2.13
N PRO A 158 -14.97 -12.41 -1.04
CA PRO A 158 -15.52 -12.56 0.31
C PRO A 158 -16.30 -11.30 0.74
N HIS A 159 -17.40 -11.46 1.48
CA HIS A 159 -18.11 -10.34 2.11
C HIS A 159 -17.65 -10.08 3.55
N ASN A 160 -17.13 -11.11 4.22
CA ASN A 160 -16.62 -11.00 5.59
C ASN A 160 -15.41 -11.92 5.82
N TYR A 161 -14.75 -11.74 6.95
CA TYR A 161 -13.53 -12.48 7.29
C TYR A 161 -13.76 -13.99 7.45
N VAL A 162 -14.92 -14.42 7.95
CA VAL A 162 -15.24 -15.85 8.13
C VAL A 162 -15.42 -16.54 6.77
N GLU A 163 -16.09 -15.86 5.85
CA GLU A 163 -16.23 -16.30 4.45
C GLU A 163 -14.88 -16.31 3.73
N GLN A 164 -14.01 -15.34 4.00
CA GLN A 164 -12.64 -15.35 3.46
C GLN A 164 -11.88 -16.62 3.89
N LEU A 165 -11.99 -17.02 5.16
CA LEU A 165 -11.36 -18.26 5.66
C LEU A 165 -11.96 -19.51 5.01
N SER A 166 -13.29 -19.57 4.88
CA SER A 166 -13.93 -20.72 4.23
C SER A 166 -13.55 -20.82 2.76
N LEU A 167 -13.54 -19.71 2.02
CA LEU A 167 -13.12 -19.67 0.62
C LEU A 167 -11.67 -20.11 0.44
N LEU A 168 -10.75 -19.65 1.30
CA LEU A 168 -9.34 -20.08 1.26
C LEU A 168 -9.22 -21.61 1.44
N LEU A 169 -9.97 -22.19 2.39
CA LEU A 169 -9.96 -23.64 2.63
C LEU A 169 -10.53 -24.43 1.45
N HIS A 170 -11.62 -23.97 0.85
CA HIS A 170 -12.23 -24.63 -0.31
C HIS A 170 -11.37 -24.50 -1.57
N SER A 171 -10.59 -23.42 -1.67
CA SER A 171 -9.66 -23.19 -2.78
C SER A 171 -8.32 -23.90 -2.63
N LEU A 172 -8.01 -24.57 -1.51
CA LEU A 172 -6.75 -25.31 -1.34
C LEU A 172 -6.40 -26.29 -2.49
N PRO A 173 -7.35 -26.98 -3.15
CA PRO A 173 -7.05 -27.83 -4.30
C PRO A 173 -6.51 -27.06 -5.52
N SER A 174 -6.72 -25.74 -5.59
CA SER A 174 -6.21 -24.86 -6.67
C SER A 174 -4.76 -24.40 -6.46
N LEU A 175 -4.07 -24.97 -5.47
CA LEU A 175 -2.70 -24.60 -5.11
C LEU A 175 -1.74 -24.69 -6.30
N GLN A 176 -1.03 -23.60 -6.55
CA GLN A 176 0.03 -23.54 -7.54
C GLN A 176 1.37 -23.75 -6.87
N VAL A 177 2.03 -24.85 -7.23
CA VAL A 177 3.31 -25.26 -6.62
C VAL A 177 4.42 -24.25 -6.93
N GLY A 178 4.42 -23.68 -8.14
CA GLY A 178 5.38 -22.65 -8.55
C GLY A 178 5.33 -21.43 -7.64
N ASP A 179 4.15 -20.82 -7.49
CA ASP A 179 3.90 -19.68 -6.60
C ASP A 179 4.29 -19.99 -5.16
N SER A 180 3.91 -21.18 -4.67
CA SER A 180 4.23 -21.63 -3.30
C SER A 180 5.72 -21.73 -3.04
N LEU A 181 6.49 -22.29 -3.98
CA LEU A 181 7.95 -22.39 -3.86
C LEU A 181 8.60 -21.00 -3.85
N VAL A 182 8.18 -20.11 -4.75
CA VAL A 182 8.69 -18.73 -4.78
C VAL A 182 8.38 -18.01 -3.47
N ALA A 183 7.16 -18.12 -2.96
CA ALA A 183 6.75 -17.47 -1.72
C ALA A 183 7.55 -17.98 -0.51
N VAL A 184 7.72 -19.30 -0.38
CA VAL A 184 8.48 -19.91 0.73
C VAL A 184 9.96 -19.50 0.66
N VAL A 185 10.57 -19.50 -0.53
CA VAL A 185 11.96 -19.07 -0.70
C VAL A 185 12.12 -17.58 -0.41
N CYS A 186 11.20 -16.73 -0.90
CA CYS A 186 11.19 -15.31 -0.57
C CYS A 186 11.10 -15.07 0.94
N LEU A 187 10.21 -15.79 1.64
CA LEU A 187 10.07 -15.70 3.09
C LEU A 187 11.36 -16.16 3.81
N ALA A 188 11.96 -17.26 3.36
CA ALA A 188 13.23 -17.75 3.89
C ALA A 188 14.35 -16.72 3.72
N VAL A 189 14.44 -16.08 2.54
CA VAL A 189 15.41 -15.00 2.29
C VAL A 189 15.13 -13.81 3.21
N LEU A 190 13.88 -13.36 3.35
CA LEU A 190 13.53 -12.24 4.24
C LEU A 190 13.95 -12.49 5.70
N VAL A 191 13.82 -13.72 6.19
CA VAL A 191 14.15 -14.08 7.58
C VAL A 191 15.64 -14.34 7.79
N LEU A 192 16.31 -15.02 6.85
CA LEU A 192 17.69 -15.50 7.01
C LEU A 192 18.72 -14.49 6.50
N TRP A 193 18.41 -13.73 5.45
CA TRP A 193 19.35 -12.80 4.80
C TRP A 193 19.89 -11.71 5.73
N PRO A 194 19.07 -11.03 6.57
CA PRO A 194 19.58 -9.97 7.45
C PRO A 194 20.64 -10.46 8.44
N ARG A 195 20.67 -11.76 8.75
CA ARG A 195 21.67 -12.36 9.63
C ARG A 195 23.03 -12.53 8.95
N TRP A 196 23.07 -12.62 7.62
CA TRP A 196 24.27 -12.91 6.84
C TRP A 196 24.84 -11.63 6.21
N VAL A 197 23.97 -10.78 5.66
CA VAL A 197 24.36 -9.55 4.96
C VAL A 197 23.49 -8.37 5.41
N PRO A 198 23.71 -7.86 6.65
CA PRO A 198 22.86 -6.80 7.24
C PRO A 198 22.92 -5.46 6.48
N ARG A 199 23.92 -5.27 5.62
CA ARG A 199 24.08 -4.06 4.80
C ARG A 199 23.12 -3.99 3.62
N VAL A 200 22.64 -5.13 3.13
CA VAL A 200 21.73 -5.20 1.97
C VAL A 200 20.31 -5.42 2.49
N PRO A 201 19.34 -4.57 2.13
CA PRO A 201 17.94 -4.75 2.53
C PRO A 201 17.41 -6.12 2.10
N GLY A 202 16.91 -6.91 3.07
CA GLY A 202 16.40 -8.26 2.82
C GLY A 202 15.27 -8.29 1.78
N HIS A 203 14.45 -7.24 1.70
CA HIS A 203 13.38 -7.12 0.69
C HIS A 203 13.91 -7.15 -0.75
N LEU A 204 15.06 -6.53 -1.01
CA LEU A 204 15.66 -6.51 -2.35
C LEU A 204 16.31 -7.85 -2.70
N ALA A 205 16.97 -8.47 -1.71
CA ALA A 205 17.49 -9.81 -1.88
C ALA A 205 16.36 -10.81 -2.17
N ALA A 206 15.25 -10.73 -1.42
CA ALA A 206 14.08 -11.58 -1.63
C ALA A 206 13.45 -11.35 -3.00
N LEU A 207 13.30 -10.10 -3.45
CA LEU A 207 12.79 -9.79 -4.78
C LEU A 207 13.69 -10.36 -5.89
N ALA A 208 15.00 -10.17 -5.79
CA ALA A 208 15.95 -10.65 -6.79
C ALA A 208 16.01 -12.19 -6.85
N VAL A 209 16.08 -12.84 -5.68
CA VAL A 209 16.09 -14.31 -5.58
C VAL A 209 14.75 -14.89 -6.06
N GLY A 210 13.63 -14.29 -5.65
CA GLY A 210 12.29 -14.70 -6.07
C GLY A 210 12.09 -14.58 -7.57
N ALA A 211 12.49 -13.46 -8.18
CA ALA A 211 12.41 -13.26 -9.62
C ALA A 211 13.30 -14.27 -10.39
N GLY A 212 14.52 -14.51 -9.91
CA GLY A 212 15.40 -15.51 -10.50
C GLY A 212 14.83 -16.93 -10.41
N LEU A 213 14.27 -17.29 -9.25
CA LEU A 213 13.62 -18.57 -9.04
C LEU A 213 12.38 -18.75 -9.92
N ALA A 214 11.53 -17.72 -10.01
CA ALA A 214 10.35 -17.73 -10.88
C ALA A 214 10.74 -18.02 -12.34
N LEU A 215 11.76 -17.34 -12.87
CA LEU A 215 12.27 -17.59 -14.23
C LEU A 215 12.81 -19.01 -14.42
N LEU A 216 13.43 -19.61 -13.40
CA LEU A 216 13.93 -20.98 -13.46
C LEU A 216 12.79 -22.01 -13.44
N LEU A 217 11.78 -21.78 -12.60
CA LEU A 217 10.59 -22.65 -12.50
C LEU A 217 9.77 -22.61 -13.79
N GLU A 218 9.57 -21.42 -14.37
CA GLU A 218 8.87 -21.24 -15.65
C GLU A 218 9.58 -22.01 -16.78
N ARG A 219 10.92 -21.95 -16.83
CA ARG A 219 11.73 -22.73 -17.78
C ARG A 219 11.66 -24.23 -17.55
N ALA A 220 11.40 -24.66 -16.32
CA ALA A 220 11.20 -26.07 -15.95
C ALA A 220 9.75 -26.54 -16.19
N GLY A 221 8.87 -25.68 -16.70
CA GLY A 221 7.47 -26.00 -16.99
C GLY A 221 6.54 -25.94 -15.77
N LEU A 222 6.97 -25.32 -14.67
CA LEU A 222 6.13 -25.04 -13.52
C LEU A 222 5.64 -23.58 -13.62
N PRO A 223 4.33 -23.35 -13.84
CA PRO A 223 3.81 -22.00 -14.01
C PRO A 223 3.97 -21.20 -12.72
N VAL A 224 4.41 -19.94 -12.86
CA VAL A 224 4.50 -18.97 -11.78
C VAL A 224 3.79 -17.70 -12.20
N ALA A 225 2.81 -17.26 -11.40
CA ALA A 225 2.02 -16.09 -11.71
C ALA A 225 2.89 -14.81 -11.68
N THR A 226 3.01 -14.14 -12.83
CA THR A 226 3.76 -12.89 -12.94
C THR A 226 2.85 -11.66 -12.90
N LEU A 227 3.43 -10.50 -12.58
CA LEU A 227 2.69 -9.22 -12.65
C LEU A 227 2.20 -8.92 -14.08
N GLY A 228 2.93 -9.37 -15.10
CA GLY A 228 2.54 -9.18 -16.51
C GLY A 228 1.30 -9.98 -16.91
N GLU A 229 1.06 -11.12 -16.27
CA GLU A 229 -0.11 -11.96 -16.52
C GLU A 229 -1.31 -11.54 -15.67
N ARG A 230 -1.07 -11.10 -14.43
CA ARG A 230 -2.13 -10.75 -13.47
C ARG A 230 -2.72 -9.37 -13.68
N PHE A 231 -1.96 -8.45 -14.29
CA PHE A 231 -2.36 -7.06 -14.43
C PHE A 231 -2.18 -6.60 -15.86
N SER A 232 -3.07 -5.72 -16.30
CA SER A 232 -3.04 -5.09 -17.61
C SER A 232 -3.36 -3.60 -17.48
N TYR A 233 -3.02 -2.84 -18.52
CA TYR A 233 -3.37 -1.44 -18.64
C TYR A 233 -3.88 -1.14 -20.05
N HIS A 234 -4.78 -0.17 -20.16
CA HIS A 234 -5.30 0.28 -21.45
C HIS A 234 -4.58 1.55 -21.91
N LEU A 235 -4.15 1.56 -23.17
CA LEU A 235 -3.58 2.71 -23.85
C LEU A 235 -4.15 2.75 -25.28
N ASP A 236 -4.79 3.87 -25.64
CA ASP A 236 -5.40 4.08 -26.96
C ASP A 236 -6.39 2.96 -27.39
N GLY A 237 -7.12 2.40 -26.42
CA GLY A 237 -8.07 1.31 -26.64
C GLY A 237 -7.44 -0.08 -26.78
N ILE A 238 -6.11 -0.20 -26.66
CA ILE A 238 -5.37 -1.46 -26.67
C ILE A 238 -5.02 -1.84 -25.24
N GLU A 239 -5.23 -3.11 -24.90
CA GLU A 239 -4.82 -3.68 -23.61
C GLU A 239 -3.39 -4.22 -23.69
N TYR A 240 -2.54 -3.77 -22.78
CA TYR A 240 -1.14 -4.18 -22.65
C TYR A 240 -0.92 -4.88 -21.31
N PRO A 241 -0.08 -5.92 -21.25
CA PRO A 241 0.24 -6.61 -20.00
C PRO A 241 1.15 -5.76 -19.10
N GLY A 242 0.98 -5.91 -17.79
CA GLY A 242 1.83 -5.35 -16.75
C GLY A 242 1.43 -3.96 -16.26
N ILE A 243 2.45 -3.14 -15.99
CA ILE A 243 2.31 -1.84 -15.33
C ILE A 243 2.49 -0.73 -16.38
N PRO A 244 1.62 0.29 -16.41
CA PRO A 244 1.72 1.40 -17.35
C PRO A 244 3.07 2.14 -17.22
N PRO A 245 3.79 2.38 -18.32
CA PRO A 245 5.08 3.09 -18.32
C PRO A 245 4.93 4.62 -18.37
N PHE A 246 3.80 5.17 -17.93
CA PHE A 246 3.50 6.60 -17.98
C PHE A 246 3.12 7.15 -16.61
N LEU A 247 3.23 8.47 -16.47
CA LEU A 247 2.91 9.19 -15.22
C LEU A 247 1.39 9.22 -14.97
N PRO A 248 0.96 9.32 -13.69
CA PRO A 248 -0.46 9.46 -13.39
C PRO A 248 -1.02 10.73 -14.05
N SER A 249 -2.15 10.59 -14.73
CA SER A 249 -2.93 11.73 -15.19
C SER A 249 -3.81 12.25 -14.06
N LEU A 250 -4.07 13.56 -14.06
CA LEU A 250 -5.01 14.14 -13.12
C LEU A 250 -6.43 13.75 -13.54
N ALA A 251 -7.04 12.86 -12.77
CA ALA A 251 -8.44 12.46 -12.92
C ALA A 251 -9.15 12.64 -11.59
N TRP A 252 -10.41 13.07 -11.64
CA TRP A 252 -11.22 13.16 -10.44
C TRP A 252 -11.69 11.78 -10.01
N PRO A 253 -11.82 11.49 -8.69
CA PRO A 253 -12.25 10.17 -8.21
C PRO A 253 -13.57 9.69 -8.82
N TRP A 254 -14.49 10.62 -9.11
CA TRP A 254 -15.79 10.30 -9.70
C TRP A 254 -15.76 9.98 -11.20
N GLN A 255 -14.64 10.22 -11.88
CA GLN A 255 -14.45 9.83 -13.28
C GLN A 255 -13.92 8.40 -13.41
N LEU A 256 -13.51 7.80 -12.29
CA LEU A 256 -12.91 6.48 -12.26
C LEU A 256 -13.94 5.42 -11.88
N SER A 257 -13.58 4.15 -12.14
CA SER A 257 -14.47 3.01 -11.97
C SER A 257 -14.95 2.85 -10.52
N GLY A 258 -16.27 2.80 -10.36
CA GLY A 258 -16.94 2.27 -9.17
C GLY A 258 -16.92 0.74 -9.15
N ALA A 259 -17.66 0.14 -8.22
CA ALA A 259 -17.75 -1.31 -8.09
C ALA A 259 -18.33 -2.00 -9.35
N ASP A 260 -19.23 -1.32 -10.06
CA ASP A 260 -19.88 -1.83 -11.28
C ASP A 260 -19.02 -1.64 -12.54
N GLY A 261 -17.77 -1.17 -12.41
CA GLY A 261 -16.87 -0.84 -13.52
C GLY A 261 -17.21 0.47 -14.25
N GLN A 262 -18.40 1.02 -14.02
CA GLN A 262 -18.83 2.33 -14.54
C GLN A 262 -18.25 3.49 -13.71
N PRO A 263 -18.15 4.71 -14.27
CA PRO A 263 -17.76 5.89 -13.51
C PRO A 263 -18.61 6.08 -12.26
N LEU A 264 -17.96 6.43 -11.15
CA LEU A 264 -18.61 6.57 -9.85
C LEU A 264 -19.62 7.72 -9.85
N GLN A 265 -20.88 7.42 -9.58
CA GLN A 265 -21.93 8.43 -9.48
C GLN A 265 -21.87 9.15 -8.12
N LEU A 266 -21.55 10.45 -8.15
CA LEU A 266 -21.57 11.27 -6.94
C LEU A 266 -23.00 11.46 -6.46
N SER A 267 -23.28 10.98 -5.25
CA SER A 267 -24.52 11.20 -4.55
C SER A 267 -24.25 11.56 -3.09
N PHE A 268 -25.19 12.25 -2.46
CA PHE A 268 -25.11 12.52 -1.02
C PHE A 268 -25.04 11.22 -0.21
N GLU A 269 -25.73 10.18 -0.66
CA GLU A 269 -25.71 8.87 -0.01
C GLU A 269 -24.32 8.24 -0.05
N LEU A 270 -23.64 8.29 -1.19
CA LEU A 270 -22.26 7.81 -1.31
C LEU A 270 -21.32 8.54 -0.34
N ILE A 271 -21.40 9.88 -0.30
CA ILE A 271 -20.59 10.69 0.63
C ILE A 271 -20.90 10.30 2.08
N ARG A 272 -22.17 10.10 2.42
CA ARG A 272 -22.61 9.68 3.76
C ARG A 272 -22.05 8.30 4.13
N GLN A 273 -22.06 7.35 3.20
CA GLN A 273 -21.53 5.99 3.40
C GLN A 273 -20.00 5.99 3.58
N LEU A 274 -19.29 6.84 2.82
CA LEU A 274 -17.83 6.95 2.91
C LEU A 274 -17.35 7.78 4.09
N LEU A 275 -18.22 8.54 4.76
CA LEU A 275 -17.83 9.42 5.87
C LEU A 275 -17.21 8.67 7.04
N ALA A 276 -17.85 7.58 7.49
CA ALA A 276 -17.35 6.79 8.62
C ALA A 276 -16.02 6.08 8.29
N PRO A 277 -15.87 5.40 7.15
CA PRO A 277 -14.57 4.88 6.71
C PRO A 277 -13.50 5.96 6.54
N ALA A 278 -13.83 7.11 5.95
CA ALA A 278 -12.88 8.23 5.79
C ALA A 278 -12.40 8.77 7.14
N PHE A 279 -13.30 8.88 8.12
CA PHE A 279 -12.94 9.26 9.48
C PHE A 279 -12.05 8.20 10.16
N ALA A 280 -12.34 6.91 9.97
CA ALA A 280 -11.50 5.83 10.49
C ALA A 280 -10.08 5.86 9.88
N ILE A 281 -9.97 6.08 8.57
CA ILE A 281 -8.68 6.26 7.89
C ILE A 281 -7.95 7.48 8.46
N ALA A 282 -8.65 8.61 8.63
CA ALA A 282 -8.05 9.82 9.19
C ALA A 282 -7.54 9.60 10.63
N MET A 283 -8.33 8.98 11.51
CA MET A 283 -7.92 8.74 12.90
C MET A 283 -6.75 7.78 13.04
N LEU A 284 -6.62 6.83 12.12
CA LEU A 284 -5.55 5.83 12.12
C LEU A 284 -4.27 6.37 11.47
N GLY A 285 -4.40 7.34 10.56
CA GLY A 285 -3.28 8.01 9.89
C GLY A 285 -2.77 9.26 10.59
N ALA A 286 -3.47 9.75 11.60
CA ALA A 286 -3.06 10.89 12.42
C ALA A 286 -1.98 10.49 13.44
#